data_AF-E2AY89-F1
#
_entry.id   AF-E2AY89-F1
#
_cell.length_a   1.000
_cell.length_b   1.000
_cell.length_c   1.000
_cell.angle_alpha   90.00
_cell.angle_beta   90.00
_cell.angle_gamma   90.00
#
_symmetry.space_group_name_H-M   'P 1'
#
loop_
_entity.id
_entity.type
_entity.pdbx_description
1 polymer ?
#
loop_
_entity_poly.entity_id
_entity_poly.type
_entity_poly.pdbx_seq_one_letter_code
_entity_poly.pdbx_strand_id
1 'polypeptide(L)'
;LFPSTFNVAAKADIFVNATCGKEGPETFCKPSELSRCAVCDSRSPDPGKRHNISNVLDPNPSKWWQSPTLAKGDQYEYVTILLDLKQ
;
A
#
# COMPACT_ATOMS: atom_id res chain seq x y z
N LEU A 1 -36.65 8.53 -1.25
CA LEU A 1 -35.60 8.98 -2.18
C LEU A 1 -34.28 8.42 -1.66
N PHE A 2 -33.56 7.62 -2.45
CA PHE A 2 -32.26 7.06 -2.05
C PHE A 2 -31.13 8.02 -2.39
N PRO A 3 -30.02 8.04 -1.63
CA PRO A 3 -28.86 8.85 -1.95
C PRO A 3 -28.22 8.41 -3.28
N SER A 4 -27.50 9.32 -3.93
CA SER A 4 -26.70 9.00 -5.10
C SER A 4 -25.61 7.97 -4.76
N THR A 5 -25.29 7.10 -5.70
CA THR A 5 -24.22 6.11 -5.53
C THR A 5 -22.86 6.81 -5.55
N PHE A 6 -21.99 6.47 -4.62
CA PHE A 6 -20.60 6.95 -4.56
C PHE A 6 -19.67 5.86 -3.99
N ASN A 7 -18.37 6.03 -4.17
CA ASN A 7 -17.37 5.15 -3.57
C ASN A 7 -17.26 5.43 -2.07
N VAL A 8 -17.82 4.55 -1.25
CA VAL A 8 -17.79 4.66 0.22
C VAL A 8 -16.38 4.55 0.79
N ALA A 9 -15.46 3.87 0.11
CA ALA A 9 -14.08 3.71 0.58
C ALA A 9 -13.33 5.05 0.63
N ALA A 10 -13.67 6.00 -0.25
CA ALA A 10 -13.00 7.30 -0.31
C ALA A 10 -13.16 8.16 0.97
N LYS A 11 -14.08 7.77 1.87
CA LYS A 11 -14.33 8.45 3.15
C LYS A 11 -14.02 7.56 4.36
N ALA A 12 -13.46 6.38 4.13
CA ALA A 12 -13.20 5.40 5.17
C ALA A 12 -11.86 5.66 5.86
N ASP A 13 -11.76 5.23 7.11
CA ASP A 13 -10.46 5.04 7.76
C ASP A 13 -9.87 3.72 7.29
N ILE A 14 -8.59 3.70 6.94
CA ILE A 14 -7.90 2.50 6.45
C ILE A 14 -6.70 2.15 7.34
N PHE A 15 -6.60 0.88 7.70
CA PHE A 15 -5.54 0.35 8.53
C PHE A 15 -4.93 -0.89 7.87
N VAL A 16 -3.65 -1.14 8.15
CA VAL A 16 -2.96 -2.32 7.66
C VAL A 16 -1.93 -2.79 8.69
N ASN A 17 -1.78 -4.11 8.82
CA ASN A 17 -0.81 -4.70 9.74
C ASN A 17 0.65 -4.55 9.26
N ALA A 18 0.88 -4.44 7.94
CA ALA A 18 2.21 -4.38 7.35
C ALA A 18 2.28 -3.38 6.17
N THR A 19 3.42 -2.75 5.97
CA THR A 19 3.68 -1.85 4.83
C THR A 19 5.17 -1.87 4.55
N CYS A 20 5.57 -1.93 3.28
CA CYS A 20 6.97 -1.93 2.88
C CYS A 20 7.71 -0.70 3.43
N GLY A 21 8.99 -0.88 3.74
CA GLY A 21 9.86 0.27 4.02
C GLY A 21 9.68 0.92 5.40
N LYS A 22 8.89 0.33 6.32
CA LYS A 22 8.68 0.88 7.68
C LYS A 22 9.94 0.81 8.55
N GLU A 23 10.67 -0.30 8.47
CA GLU A 23 11.91 -0.51 9.25
C GLU A 23 13.15 0.08 8.57
N GLY A 24 13.04 0.44 7.29
CA GLY A 24 14.13 0.94 6.45
C GLY A 24 13.92 0.53 5.00
N PRO A 25 14.77 0.99 4.07
CA PRO A 25 14.65 0.65 2.65
C PRO A 25 14.62 -0.86 2.42
N GLU A 26 13.72 -1.31 1.55
CA GLU A 26 13.62 -2.70 1.11
C GLU A 26 13.50 -2.79 -0.41
N THR A 27 14.13 -3.82 -0.98
CA THR A 27 14.09 -4.07 -2.43
C THR A 27 12.92 -4.99 -2.76
N PHE A 28 12.16 -4.64 -3.80
CA PHE A 28 11.13 -5.49 -4.40
C PHE A 28 11.35 -5.58 -5.91
N CYS A 29 10.91 -6.67 -6.53
CA CYS A 29 11.08 -6.91 -7.96
C CYS A 29 9.75 -7.37 -8.57
N LYS A 30 9.43 -6.87 -9.77
CA LYS A 30 8.23 -7.28 -10.51
C LYS A 30 8.54 -8.53 -11.35
N PRO A 31 7.82 -9.66 -11.17
CA PRO A 31 8.12 -10.92 -11.88
C PRO A 31 8.07 -10.81 -13.41
N SER A 32 7.19 -9.95 -13.94
CA SER A 32 6.98 -9.76 -15.38
C SER A 32 8.05 -8.88 -16.05
N GLU A 33 8.93 -8.25 -15.28
CA GLU A 33 9.96 -7.34 -15.78
C GLU A 33 11.28 -7.74 -15.11
N LEU A 34 11.97 -8.76 -15.68
CA LEU A 34 13.19 -9.41 -15.19
C LEU A 34 14.34 -8.47 -14.74
N SER A 35 14.25 -7.17 -15.03
CA SER A 35 15.26 -6.14 -14.74
C SER A 35 14.74 -4.93 -13.97
N ARG A 36 13.50 -4.93 -13.47
CA ARG A 36 12.91 -3.78 -12.74
C ARG A 36 12.65 -4.12 -11.28
N CYS A 37 13.74 -4.26 -10.54
CA CYS A 37 13.71 -4.12 -9.08
C CYS A 37 13.70 -2.64 -8.71
N ALA A 38 13.01 -2.30 -7.64
CA ALA A 38 12.94 -0.96 -7.09
C ALA A 38 13.05 -1.03 -5.56
N VAL A 39 13.20 0.15 -4.95
CA VAL A 39 13.30 0.29 -3.50
C VAL A 39 12.02 0.90 -2.97
N CYS A 40 11.41 0.26 -1.97
CA CYS A 40 10.40 0.88 -1.13
C CYS A 40 11.03 1.37 0.17
N ASP A 41 10.76 2.62 0.52
CA ASP A 41 11.14 3.22 1.80
C ASP A 41 10.08 4.23 2.22
N SER A 42 9.38 3.93 3.32
CA SER A 42 8.29 4.76 3.84
C SER A 42 8.76 6.16 4.29
N ARG A 43 10.06 6.30 4.59
CA ARG A 43 10.70 7.55 5.05
C ARG A 43 11.55 8.22 3.98
N SER A 44 11.64 7.63 2.77
CA SER A 44 12.48 8.16 1.69
C SER A 44 12.06 9.58 1.33
N PRO A 45 12.97 10.53 1.08
CA PRO A 45 12.60 11.87 0.59
C PRO A 45 11.90 11.84 -0.77
N ASP A 46 12.16 10.81 -1.58
CA ASP A 46 11.50 10.57 -2.86
C ASP A 46 10.11 9.93 -2.65
N PRO A 47 9.00 10.60 -3.00
CA PRO A 47 7.64 10.07 -2.88
C PRO A 47 7.39 8.84 -3.75
N GLY A 48 8.13 8.67 -4.85
CA GLY A 48 8.00 7.51 -5.75
C GLY A 48 8.41 6.19 -5.09
N LYS A 49 9.10 6.25 -3.95
CA LYS A 49 9.50 5.08 -3.14
C LYS A 49 8.57 4.83 -1.95
N ARG A 50 7.54 5.65 -1.76
CA ARG A 50 6.60 5.55 -0.63
C ARG A 50 5.29 4.90 -1.08
N HIS A 51 4.96 3.74 -0.51
CA HIS A 51 3.76 2.97 -0.85
C HIS A 51 2.86 2.74 0.38
N ASN A 52 2.50 3.84 1.05
CA ASN A 52 1.69 3.82 2.28
C ASN A 52 0.24 3.38 2.03
N ILE A 53 -0.44 2.90 3.08
CA ILE A 53 -1.81 2.37 2.98
C ILE A 53 -2.84 3.40 2.49
N SER A 54 -2.61 4.67 2.80
CA SER A 54 -3.44 5.79 2.33
C SER A 54 -3.45 5.95 0.81
N ASN A 55 -2.46 5.41 0.08
CA ASN A 55 -2.46 5.41 -1.38
C ASN A 55 -3.63 4.60 -1.98
N VAL A 56 -4.21 3.65 -1.25
CA VAL A 56 -5.39 2.89 -1.70
C VAL A 56 -6.62 3.79 -1.86
N LEU A 57 -6.71 4.86 -1.07
CA LEU A 57 -7.81 5.83 -1.10
C LEU A 57 -7.52 7.02 -2.02
N ASP A 58 -6.32 7.09 -2.59
CA ASP A 58 -5.92 8.20 -3.46
C ASP A 58 -6.61 8.07 -4.82
N PRO A 59 -7.21 9.15 -5.36
CA PRO A 59 -7.84 9.10 -6.68
C PRO A 59 -6.86 8.90 -7.84
N ASN A 60 -5.55 9.07 -7.63
CA ASN A 60 -4.53 8.89 -8.66
C ASN A 60 -4.19 7.40 -8.84
N PRO A 61 -4.49 6.79 -10.01
CA PRO A 61 -4.27 5.36 -10.25
C PRO A 61 -2.79 4.95 -10.36
N SER A 62 -1.86 5.91 -10.42
CA SER A 62 -0.42 5.63 -10.40
C SER A 62 0.13 5.38 -9.00
N LYS A 63 -0.66 5.61 -7.95
CA LYS A 63 -0.29 5.32 -6.56
C LYS A 63 -0.86 3.98 -6.13
N TRP A 64 -0.07 3.24 -5.36
CA TRP A 64 -0.48 1.97 -4.76
C TRP A 64 0.08 1.85 -3.34
N TRP A 65 -0.56 1.01 -2.55
CA TRP A 65 0.02 0.49 -1.31
C TRP A 65 0.77 -0.81 -1.59
N GLN A 66 1.82 -1.09 -0.81
CA GLN A 66 2.58 -2.32 -0.93
C GLN A 66 2.96 -2.93 0.43
N SER A 67 2.79 -4.25 0.54
CA SER A 67 3.24 -5.04 1.68
C SER A 67 4.77 -5.19 1.68
N PRO A 68 5.38 -5.54 2.82
CA PRO A 68 6.76 -5.99 2.84
C PRO A 68 6.97 -7.22 1.96
N THR A 69 8.18 -7.38 1.42
CA THR A 69 8.54 -8.59 0.67
C THR A 69 8.73 -9.79 1.59
N LEU A 70 8.56 -11.01 1.06
CA LEU A 70 8.83 -12.24 1.82
C LEU A 70 10.30 -12.38 2.25
N ALA A 71 11.23 -11.65 1.61
CA ALA A 71 12.61 -11.56 2.08
C ALA A 71 12.74 -10.90 3.47
N LYS A 72 11.71 -10.19 3.94
CA LYS A 72 11.62 -9.64 5.30
C LYS A 72 11.01 -10.61 6.32
N GLY A 73 10.48 -11.75 5.87
CA GLY A 73 9.98 -12.83 6.72
C GLY A 73 8.63 -13.39 6.28
N ASP A 74 8.42 -14.67 6.59
CA ASP A 74 7.25 -15.45 6.18
C ASP A 74 5.94 -14.95 6.81
N GLN A 75 6.01 -14.17 7.90
CA GLN A 75 4.82 -13.54 8.47
C GLN A 75 4.09 -12.61 7.47
N TYR A 76 4.78 -12.15 6.43
CA TYR A 76 4.20 -11.32 5.38
C TYR A 76 3.51 -12.12 4.26
N GLU A 77 3.42 -13.45 4.37
CA GLU A 77 2.49 -14.26 3.58
C GLU A 77 1.03 -13.88 3.84
N TYR A 78 0.73 -13.37 5.05
CA TYR A 78 -0.59 -12.93 5.45
C TYR A 78 -0.59 -11.45 5.85
N VAL A 79 -1.33 -10.65 5.09
CA VAL A 79 -1.52 -9.22 5.36
C VAL A 79 -3.00 -8.92 5.49
N THR A 80 -3.36 -8.06 6.44
CA THR A 80 -4.74 -7.67 6.69
C THR A 80 -4.89 -6.18 6.47
N ILE A 81 -5.78 -5.81 5.57
CA ILE A 81 -6.24 -4.44 5.38
C ILE A 81 -7.63 -4.33 6.00
N LEU A 82 -7.80 -3.39 6.92
CA LEU A 82 -9.07 -3.07 7.55
C LEU A 82 -9.56 -1.73 7.02
N LEU A 83 -10.82 -1.70 6.56
CA LEU A 83 -11.47 -0.49 6.08
C LEU A 83 -12.70 -0.23 6.97
N ASP A 84 -12.65 0.86 7.75
CA ASP A 84 -13.77 1.31 8.58
C ASP A 84 -14.56 2.38 7.81
N LEU A 85 -15.75 2.00 7.36
CA LEU A 85 -16.61 2.84 6.52
C LEU A 85 -17.35 3.94 7.30
N LYS A 86 -17.30 3.94 8.64
CA LYS A 86 -17.93 4.95 9.53
C LYS A 86 -19.42 5.22 9.24
N GLN A 87 -20.17 4.20 8.81
CA GLN A 87 -21.58 4.30 8.45
C GLN A 87 -22.48 3.60 9.46
#